data_AF-A0A0R2H7T1-F1
#
_entry.id   AF-A0A0R2H7T1-F1
#
_cell.length_a   1.000
_cell.length_b   1.000
_cell.length_c   1.000
_cell.angle_alpha   90.00
_cell.angle_beta   90.00
_cell.angle_gamma   90.00
#
_symmetry.space_group_name_H-M   'P 1'
#
loop_
_entity.id
_entity.type
_entity.pdbx_description
1 polymer ?
#
loop_
_entity_poly.entity_id
_entity_poly.type
_entity_poly.pdbx_seq_one_letter_code
_entity_poly.pdbx_strand_id
1 'polypeptide(L)' 'MTEKLILRAENKKDKEYNPVFISSDTHQKLKQLSKSTGIPMRSLADKMFNFALENSTIINSDDGSNPE' A
#
# COMPACT_ATOMS: atom_id res chain seq x y z
N MET A 1 42.80 26.65 -7.31
CA MET A 1 41.96 25.45 -7.44
C MET A 1 40.68 25.72 -6.67
N THR A 2 39.51 25.56 -7.29
CA THR A 2 38.23 25.91 -6.66
C THR A 2 37.66 24.68 -5.95
N GLU A 3 37.44 24.79 -4.64
CA GLU A 3 36.84 23.72 -3.83
C GLU A 3 35.39 23.46 -4.28
N LYS A 4 35.04 22.18 -4.45
CA LYS A 4 33.69 21.75 -4.87
C LYS A 4 32.95 21.14 -3.70
N LEU A 5 31.71 21.56 -3.51
CA LEU A 5 30.77 20.94 -2.58
C LEU A 5 30.33 19.58 -3.11
N ILE A 6 30.67 18.52 -2.38
CA ILE A 6 30.20 17.15 -2.67
C ILE A 6 29.02 16.86 -1.77
N LEU A 7 27.82 16.83 -2.36
CA LEU A 7 26.59 16.43 -1.69
C LEU A 7 26.36 14.93 -1.92
N ARG A 8 26.19 14.17 -0.84
CA ARG A 8 25.81 12.76 -0.91
C ARG A 8 24.29 12.69 -1.00
N ALA A 9 23.77 12.16 -2.10
CA ALA A 9 22.33 11.96 -2.26
C ALA A 9 21.81 11.05 -1.14
N GLU A 10 20.69 11.44 -0.52
CA GLU A 10 20.02 10.60 0.45
C GLU A 10 19.52 9.33 -0.23
N ASN A 11 20.02 8.17 0.21
CA ASN A 11 19.37 6.89 -0.05
C ASN A 11 18.08 6.88 0.77
N LYS A 12 16.99 7.39 0.19
CA LYS A 12 15.65 7.08 0.67
C LYS A 12 15.57 5.56 0.66
N LYS A 13 15.50 4.95 1.85
CA LYS A 13 15.24 3.51 2.01
C LYS A 13 14.18 3.12 0.97
N ASP A 14 14.59 2.31 0.01
CA ASP A 14 13.68 1.73 -0.95
C ASP A 14 12.61 1.00 -0.13
N LYS A 15 11.43 1.61 -0.06
CA LYS A 15 10.26 0.87 0.35
C LYS A 15 10.05 -0.12 -0.79
N GLU A 16 10.48 -1.36 -0.60
CA GLU A 16 10.22 -2.43 -1.53
C GLU A 16 8.71 -2.67 -1.56
N TYR A 17 8.14 -2.72 -2.77
CA TYR A 17 6.72 -3.01 -2.96
C TYR A 17 6.57 -4.39 -3.53
N ASN A 18 5.70 -5.17 -2.90
CA ASN A 18 5.28 -6.46 -3.43
C ASN A 18 3.99 -6.28 -4.25
N PRO A 19 3.90 -6.90 -5.44
CA PRO A 19 2.67 -6.88 -6.21
C PRO A 19 1.57 -7.67 -5.48
N VAL A 20 0.34 -7.17 -5.55
CA VAL A 20 -0.86 -7.85 -5.05
C VAL A 20 -1.86 -8.01 -6.19
N PHE A 21 -2.51 -9.16 -6.25
CA PHE A 21 -3.59 -9.41 -7.20
C PHE A 21 -4.92 -8.98 -6.58
N ILE A 22 -5.66 -8.15 -7.31
CA ILE A 22 -7.01 -7.71 -6.94
C ILE A 22 -7.92 -7.84 -8.16
N SER A 23 -9.24 -7.89 -7.95
CA SER A 23 -10.19 -7.90 -9.06
C SER A 23 -10.13 -6.60 -9.88
N SER A 24 -10.48 -6.70 -11.16
CA SER A 24 -10.55 -5.54 -12.07
C SER A 24 -11.47 -4.45 -11.51
N ASP A 25 -12.61 -4.83 -10.93
CA ASP A 25 -13.58 -3.91 -10.35
C ASP A 25 -13.00 -3.14 -9.16
N THR A 26 -12.31 -3.83 -8.25
CA THR A 26 -11.65 -3.19 -7.11
C THR A 26 -10.55 -2.23 -7.57
N HIS A 27 -9.76 -2.64 -8.56
CA HIS A 27 -8.75 -1.78 -9.16
C HIS A 27 -9.37 -0.51 -9.78
N GLN A 28 -10.48 -0.63 -10.52
CA GLN A 28 -11.17 0.53 -11.11
C GLN A 28 -11.69 1.50 -10.05
N LYS A 29 -12.30 1.00 -8.97
CA LYS A 29 -12.76 1.82 -7.84
C LYS A 29 -11.60 2.59 -7.20
N LEU A 30 -10.47 1.91 -6.97
CA LEU A 30 -9.27 2.52 -6.39
C LEU A 30 -8.67 3.59 -7.33
N LYS A 31 -8.65 3.31 -8.65
CA LYS A 31 -8.19 4.27 -9.67
C LYS A 31 -9.07 5.51 -9.73
N GLN A 32 -10.40 5.36 -9.64
CA GLN A 32 -11.33 6.48 -9.60
C GLN A 32 -11.13 7.33 -8.33
N LEU A 33 -10.96 6.68 -7.17
CA LEU A 33 -10.68 7.37 -5.91
C LEU A 33 -9.35 8.14 -5.94
N SER A 34 -8.32 7.55 -6.54
CA SER A 34 -7.03 8.22 -6.74
C SER A 34 -7.20 9.49 -7.59
N LYS A 35 -7.99 9.42 -8.66
CA LYS A 35 -8.29 10.58 -9.50
C LYS A 35 -9.08 11.67 -8.76
N SER A 36 -10.07 11.30 -7.95
CA SER A 36 -10.91 12.29 -7.26
C SER A 36 -10.23 12.97 -6.08
N THR A 37 -9.31 12.28 -5.41
CA THR A 37 -8.61 12.78 -4.21
C THR A 37 -7.23 13.38 -4.50
N GLY A 38 -6.65 13.08 -5.67
CA GLY A 38 -5.26 13.41 -5.99
C GLY A 38 -4.24 12.56 -5.22
N ILE A 39 -4.69 11.63 -4.38
CA ILE A 39 -3.80 10.75 -3.62
C ILE A 39 -3.34 9.61 -4.53
N PRO A 40 -2.02 9.27 -4.57
CA PRO A 40 -1.54 8.14 -5.33
C PRO A 40 -2.24 6.85 -4.93
N MET A 41 -2.67 6.08 -5.92
CA MET A 41 -3.33 4.78 -5.75
C MET A 41 -2.59 3.87 -4.76
N ARG A 42 -1.25 3.87 -4.79
CA ARG A 42 -0.44 3.08 -3.86
C ARG A 42 -0.60 3.52 -2.39
N SER A 43 -0.63 4.83 -2.15
CA SER A 43 -0.84 5.39 -0.81
C SER A 43 -2.26 5.11 -0.31
N LEU A 44 -3.25 5.10 -1.21
CA LEU A 44 -4.61 4.70 -0.86
C LEU A 44 -4.67 3.21 -0.50
N ALA A 45 -4.06 2.34 -1.31
CA ALA A 45 -3.97 0.91 -1.04
C ALA A 45 -3.32 0.63 0.32
N ASP A 46 -2.14 1.19 0.59
CA ASP A 46 -1.45 1.02 1.88
C ASP A 46 -2.33 1.47 3.05
N LYS A 47 -2.98 2.64 2.95
CA LYS A 47 -3.87 3.16 4.01
C LYS A 47 -5.08 2.25 4.24
N MET A 48 -5.71 1.80 3.17
CA MET A 48 -6.88 0.92 3.24
C MET A 48 -6.52 -0.44 3.82
N PHE A 49 -5.41 -1.04 3.39
CA PHE A 49 -4.95 -2.32 3.92
C PHE A 49 -4.56 -2.21 5.39
N ASN A 50 -3.81 -1.18 5.79
CA ASN A 50 -3.47 -0.98 7.20
C ASN A 50 -4.72 -0.81 8.07
N PHE A 51 -5.68 0.01 7.62
CA PHE A 51 -6.95 0.15 8.32
C PHE A 51 -7.69 -1.19 8.44
N ALA A 52 -7.79 -1.96 7.35
CA ALA A 52 -8.44 -3.26 7.36
C ALA A 52 -7.73 -4.23 8.31
N LEU A 53 -6.39 -4.31 8.28
CA LEU A 53 -5.62 -5.20 9.13
C LEU A 53 -5.74 -4.85 10.62
N GLU A 54 -5.79 -3.56 10.95
CA GLU A 54 -5.93 -3.09 12.33
C GLU A 54 -7.35 -3.27 12.88
N ASN A 55 -8.37 -3.28 12.01
CA ASN A 55 -9.78 -3.24 12.42
C ASN A 55 -10.58 -4.51 12.05
N SER A 56 -9.93 -5.50 11.44
CA SER A 56 -10.60 -6.78 11.13
C SER A 56 -10.66 -7.66 12.36
N THR A 57 -11.86 -8.14 12.68
CA THR A 57 -12.05 -9.24 13.62
C THR A 57 -12.21 -10.52 12.82
N ILE A 58 -11.39 -11.52 13.11
CA ILE A 58 -11.52 -12.85 12.48
C ILE A 58 -12.61 -13.58 13.25
N ILE A 59 -13.71 -13.90 12.55
CA ILE A 59 -14.71 -14.83 13.05
C ILE A 59 -14.37 -16.18 12.43
N ASN A 60 -14.10 -17.17 13.28
CA ASN A 60 -13.86 -18.53 12.82
C ASN A 60 -15.12 -19.07 12.14
N SER A 61 -14.92 -19.85 11.08
CA SER A 61 -15.99 -20.61 10.47
C SER A 61 -16.69 -21.51 11.50
N ASP A 62 -18.01 -21.72 11.35
CA ASP A 62 -18.82 -22.55 12.26
C ASP A 62 -18.31 -24.01 12.39
N ASP A 63 -17.43 -24.44 11.48
CA ASP A 63 -16.79 -25.75 11.44
C ASP A 63 -15.46 -25.84 12.21
N GLY A 64 -15.01 -24.75 12.85
CA GLY A 64 -13.80 -24.74 13.69
C GLY A 64 -12.48 -24.88 12.92
N SER A 65 -12.52 -24.79 11.59
CA SER A 65 -11.30 -24.77 10.78
C SER A 65 -10.75 -23.34 10.69
N ASN A 66 -9.56 -23.13 11.25
CA ASN A 66 -8.78 -21.94 10.92
C ASN A 66 -8.31 -22.09 9.47
N PRO A 67 -8.44 -21.06 8.62
CA PRO A 67 -7.73 -21.08 7.34
C PRO A 67 -6.22 -21.07 7.64
N GLU A 68 -5.51 -22.09 7.15
CA GLU A 68 -4.03 -22.18 7.19
C GLU A 68 -3.37 -20.94 6.56
#